data_AF-A0A4R7SR95-F1
#
_entry.id   AF-A0A4R7SR95-F1
#
_cell.length_a   1.000
_cell.length_b   1.000
_cell.length_c   1.000
_cell.angle_alpha   90.00
_cell.angle_beta   90.00
_cell.angle_gamma   90.00
#
_symmetry.space_group_name_H-M   'P 1'
#
loop_
_entity.id
_entity.type
_entity.pdbx_description
1 polymer ?
#
loop_
_entity_poly.entity_id
_entity_poly.type
_entity_poly.pdbx_seq_one_letter_code
_entity_poly.pdbx_strand_id
1 'polypeptide(L)'
;MVTGLPVCGHAQQPPYLQSKEAFMTGLGNATWECSFTNYPRLRFYADKIELLAGDNKVFGTLKNVSILEPGVIRVDYNNGGMALFIFSEDLKTFVLANMNDISEFDIAGATVPVKLPAGAADPPLEATFKDNPFWKKMRVQADKMEVLDDSGAVLAVNEGFAFYPHALGLKLPDKKAGFVLLSRHRPGGWYLSGKHLGTGVKTELVGMFRTGQSKMRDFAHRTAHFNRPLLRAGDPALAYAQEQYALYNAANVYGESSEQVLYAHNEIGKIRGYERSYDQAAAWHARAYALAKSGFGGDKAKLLEIGTDFAESQGEMGDFAASKATLAEVAPHLPPPGGDARVPYAFYRALGAAEFGLRNYAQAAQIFTANQKRATEGKLEWGGIESYMDLAACQMALNQPLEAAASVSLAMARQEERFKMHPKITYDTYALSLAANAVQKWDEAIRFSAETQRRSSVTYMECARLLVLVNKGDKAAAQKMAQNFARRFGGDLDEVQIRRDIDAMTLGLTTAVAAMTPEATAELERLWAQQVESLRKRPLQNYIFARVMVAAIASLKKGG
;
A
#
# COMPACT_ATOMS: atom_id res chain seq x y z
N MET A 1 18.25 40.63 34.94
CA MET A 1 16.96 40.59 34.21
C MET A 1 17.07 39.50 33.17
N VAL A 2 16.47 38.34 33.43
CA VAL A 2 16.51 37.18 32.54
C VAL A 2 15.42 37.35 31.50
N THR A 3 15.82 37.45 30.23
CA THR A 3 14.96 37.51 29.06
C THR A 3 14.24 36.18 28.89
N GLY A 4 12.91 36.22 28.84
CA GLY A 4 12.04 35.05 28.69
C GLY A 4 12.29 34.31 27.38
N LEU A 5 12.35 32.99 27.49
CA LEU A 5 12.31 32.07 26.35
C LEU A 5 10.93 32.15 25.65
N PRO A 6 10.88 31.95 24.33
CA PRO A 6 9.63 31.99 23.59
C PRO A 6 8.75 30.81 23.99
N VAL A 7 7.52 31.11 24.41
CA VAL A 7 6.46 30.13 24.64
C VAL A 7 6.16 29.45 23.31
N CYS A 8 6.41 28.14 23.22
CA CYS A 8 6.01 27.32 22.08
C CYS A 8 4.52 27.52 21.80
N GLY A 9 4.19 28.08 20.64
CA GLY A 9 2.80 28.27 20.21
C GLY A 9 2.09 26.92 20.12
N HIS A 10 0.96 26.80 20.82
CA HIS A 10 0.05 25.67 20.67
C HIS A 10 -0.35 25.54 19.20
N ALA A 11 -0.15 24.36 18.60
CA ALA A 11 -0.76 24.06 17.32
C ALA A 11 -2.29 24.21 17.48
N GLN A 12 -2.88 25.21 16.82
CA GLN A 12 -4.33 25.41 16.85
C GLN A 12 -5.01 24.15 16.30
N GLN A 13 -6.03 23.66 17.00
CA GLN A 13 -6.83 22.55 16.51
C GLN A 13 -7.41 22.88 15.13
N PRO A 14 -7.49 21.89 14.22
CA PRO A 14 -8.14 22.07 12.92
C PRO A 14 -9.54 22.68 13.06
N PRO A 15 -9.98 23.56 12.13
CA PRO A 15 -11.25 24.29 12.26
C PRO A 15 -12.48 23.39 12.50
N TYR A 16 -12.53 22.22 11.86
CA TYR A 16 -13.63 21.26 12.04
C TYR A 16 -13.58 20.49 13.36
N LEU A 17 -12.50 20.55 14.14
CA LEU A 17 -12.49 19.99 15.49
C LEU A 17 -12.89 21.02 16.54
N GLN A 18 -13.22 22.27 16.19
CA GLN A 18 -13.53 23.31 17.17
C GLN A 18 -14.94 23.21 17.76
N SER A 19 -15.90 22.65 17.02
CA SER A 19 -17.27 22.45 17.50
C SER A 19 -17.92 21.20 16.90
N LYS A 20 -19.04 20.76 17.49
CA LYS A 20 -19.82 19.61 16.98
C LYS A 20 -20.37 19.91 15.58
N GLU A 21 -20.84 21.13 15.36
CA GLU A 21 -21.41 21.60 14.09
C GLU A 21 -20.33 21.66 13.01
N ALA A 22 -19.16 22.21 13.33
CA ALA A 22 -18.03 22.28 12.41
C ALA A 22 -17.53 20.87 12.03
N PHE A 23 -17.48 19.95 13.01
CA PHE A 23 -17.10 18.56 12.78
C PHE A 23 -18.07 17.83 11.85
N MET A 24 -19.38 17.92 12.14
CA MET A 24 -20.39 17.28 11.29
C MET A 24 -20.45 17.89 9.89
N THR A 25 -20.20 19.19 9.76
CA THR A 25 -20.06 19.85 8.46
C THR A 25 -18.84 19.32 7.70
N GLY A 26 -17.71 19.14 8.38
CA GLY A 26 -16.48 18.58 7.80
C GLY A 26 -16.62 17.13 7.32
N LEU A 27 -17.47 16.33 7.96
CA LEU A 27 -17.82 14.98 7.50
C LEU A 27 -18.75 14.95 6.27
N GLY A 28 -19.31 16.10 5.88
CA GLY A 28 -20.46 16.27 4.99
C GLY A 28 -20.63 15.25 3.87
N ASN A 29 -21.76 14.54 3.88
CA ASN A 29 -22.25 13.52 2.92
C ASN A 29 -21.18 12.59 2.30
N ALA A 30 -20.03 12.44 2.96
CA ALA A 30 -18.93 11.65 2.46
C ALA A 30 -19.25 10.18 2.70
N THR A 31 -18.81 9.35 1.76
CA THR A 31 -18.84 7.90 1.96
C THR A 31 -17.50 7.47 2.52
N TRP A 32 -17.56 6.50 3.42
CA TRP A 32 -16.39 5.92 4.04
C TRP A 32 -16.40 4.42 3.83
N GLU A 33 -15.24 3.83 3.58
CA GLU A 33 -15.06 2.39 3.55
C GLU A 33 -14.40 1.94 4.85
N CYS A 34 -14.78 0.77 5.39
CA CYS A 34 -14.33 0.31 6.71
C CYS A 34 -13.81 -1.13 6.70
N SER A 35 -12.89 -1.46 7.59
CA SER A 35 -12.32 -2.79 7.76
C SER A 35 -13.28 -3.83 8.37
N PHE A 36 -14.44 -3.40 8.89
CA PHE A 36 -15.47 -4.32 9.37
C PHE A 36 -16.32 -4.86 8.25
N THR A 37 -16.62 -6.15 8.29
CA THR A 37 -17.48 -6.83 7.30
C THR A 37 -18.94 -6.43 7.40
N ASN A 38 -19.42 -6.12 8.62
CA ASN A 38 -20.80 -5.69 8.88
C ASN A 38 -21.04 -4.20 8.60
N TYR A 39 -19.96 -3.44 8.44
CA TYR A 39 -19.98 -1.99 8.20
C TYR A 39 -19.17 -1.63 6.95
N PRO A 40 -19.30 -2.36 5.83
CA PRO A 40 -18.30 -2.29 4.76
C PRO A 40 -18.17 -0.86 4.21
N ARG A 41 -19.28 -0.12 4.20
CA ARG A 41 -19.34 1.30 3.82
C ARG A 41 -20.32 2.07 4.70
N LEU A 42 -19.97 3.31 5.01
CA LEU A 42 -20.63 4.15 6.01
C LEU A 42 -20.86 5.57 5.49
N ARG A 43 -21.93 6.21 5.97
CA ARG A 43 -22.14 7.65 5.85
C ARG A 43 -22.66 8.20 7.17
N PHE A 44 -22.03 9.28 7.64
CA PHE A 44 -22.26 9.84 8.96
C PHE A 44 -23.21 11.04 8.88
N TYR A 45 -24.19 11.05 9.79
CA TYR A 45 -25.10 12.16 10.04
C TYR A 45 -25.10 12.48 11.54
N ALA A 46 -25.73 13.59 11.92
CA ALA A 46 -25.72 14.05 13.30
C ALA A 46 -26.44 13.09 14.26
N ASP A 47 -27.46 12.38 13.78
CA ASP A 47 -28.36 11.52 14.56
C ASP A 47 -28.28 10.03 14.20
N LYS A 48 -27.60 9.68 13.09
CA LYS A 48 -27.51 8.32 12.58
C LYS A 48 -26.24 8.07 11.76
N ILE A 49 -25.92 6.79 11.56
CA ILE A 49 -24.92 6.36 10.57
C ILE A 49 -25.60 5.40 9.60
N GLU A 50 -25.57 5.69 8.31
CA GLU A 50 -26.10 4.82 7.27
C GLU A 50 -25.07 3.76 6.87
N LEU A 51 -25.52 2.50 6.79
CA LEU A 51 -24.74 1.38 6.29
C LEU A 51 -25.05 1.18 4.80
N LEU A 52 -24.03 1.26 3.96
CA LEU A 52 -24.18 1.30 2.51
C LEU A 52 -23.68 0.02 1.84
N ALA A 53 -24.45 -0.47 0.87
CA ALA A 53 -24.04 -1.56 0.00
C ALA A 53 -23.08 -1.07 -1.09
N GLY A 54 -22.60 -1.99 -1.94
CA GLY A 54 -21.72 -1.65 -3.06
C GLY A 54 -22.32 -0.61 -4.01
N ASP A 55 -23.62 -0.64 -4.25
CA ASP A 55 -24.35 0.31 -5.12
C ASP A 55 -24.76 1.62 -4.41
N ASN A 56 -24.21 1.93 -3.24
CA ASN A 56 -24.61 3.04 -2.35
C ASN A 56 -26.04 2.93 -1.79
N LYS A 57 -26.74 1.81 -1.97
CA LYS A 57 -28.05 1.60 -1.35
C LYS A 57 -27.88 1.43 0.16
N VAL A 58 -28.69 2.15 0.93
CA VAL A 58 -28.76 1.98 2.39
C VAL A 58 -29.38 0.61 2.68
N PHE A 59 -28.65 -0.27 3.38
CA PHE A 59 -29.15 -1.57 3.82
C PHE A 59 -29.36 -1.65 5.34
N GLY A 60 -28.85 -0.67 6.08
CA GLY A 60 -28.98 -0.60 7.53
C GLY A 60 -28.68 0.79 8.06
N THR A 61 -28.96 1.01 9.34
CA THR A 61 -28.69 2.28 10.02
C THR A 61 -28.33 2.02 11.47
N LEU A 62 -27.24 2.62 11.93
CA LEU A 62 -26.91 2.70 13.34
C LEU A 62 -27.61 3.93 13.93
N LYS A 63 -28.40 3.70 14.98
CA LYS A 63 -29.13 4.70 15.75
C LYS A 63 -28.44 4.91 17.10
N ASN A 64 -28.93 5.84 17.92
CA ASN A 64 -28.32 6.23 19.20
C ASN A 64 -26.90 6.79 19.03
N VAL A 65 -26.76 7.69 18.07
CA VAL A 65 -25.48 8.35 17.77
C VAL A 65 -25.33 9.57 18.68
N SER A 66 -24.14 9.72 19.25
CA SER A 66 -23.74 10.92 19.99
C SER A 66 -22.32 11.34 19.62
N ILE A 67 -22.02 12.62 19.80
CA ILE A 67 -20.66 13.15 19.64
C ILE A 67 -20.06 13.29 21.03
N LEU A 68 -19.08 12.45 21.34
CA LEU A 68 -18.37 12.43 22.63
C LEU A 68 -17.50 13.68 22.76
N GLU A 69 -16.74 13.97 21.69
CA GLU A 69 -16.05 15.24 21.44
C GLU A 69 -15.91 15.42 19.92
N PRO A 70 -15.68 16.65 19.40
CA PRO A 70 -15.37 16.84 17.99
C PRO A 70 -14.25 15.88 17.53
N GLY A 71 -14.50 15.12 16.45
CA GLY A 71 -13.61 14.06 15.99
C GLY A 71 -13.92 12.67 16.54
N VAL A 72 -14.84 12.51 17.49
CA VAL A 72 -15.20 11.22 18.11
C VAL A 72 -16.71 11.02 18.13
N ILE A 73 -17.20 10.09 17.31
CA ILE A 73 -18.61 9.68 17.27
C ILE A 73 -18.79 8.40 18.06
N ARG A 74 -19.77 8.36 18.96
CA ARG A 74 -20.17 7.19 19.75
C ARG A 74 -21.53 6.68 19.27
N VAL A 75 -21.66 5.36 19.23
CA VAL A 75 -22.91 4.63 18.97
C VAL A 75 -23.15 3.67 20.12
N ASP A 76 -24.32 3.75 20.76
CA ASP A 76 -24.71 2.83 21.83
C ASP A 76 -25.70 1.78 21.32
N TYR A 77 -25.34 0.51 21.45
CA TYR A 77 -26.16 -0.62 21.05
C TYR A 77 -27.11 -1.05 22.17
N ASN A 78 -28.31 -1.52 21.80
CA ASN A 78 -29.33 -1.95 22.75
C ASN A 78 -28.90 -3.14 23.63
N ASN A 79 -27.88 -3.89 23.23
CA ASN A 79 -27.33 -5.00 24.01
C ASN A 79 -26.24 -4.55 25.02
N GLY A 80 -26.05 -3.24 25.21
CA GLY A 80 -25.07 -2.66 26.12
C GLY A 80 -23.67 -2.48 25.52
N GLY A 81 -23.41 -2.95 24.30
CA GLY A 81 -22.16 -2.67 23.60
C GLY A 81 -22.13 -1.25 23.03
N MET A 82 -20.95 -0.80 22.60
CA MET A 82 -20.78 0.50 21.95
C MET A 82 -19.75 0.47 20.82
N ALA A 83 -19.84 1.43 19.91
CA ALA A 83 -18.81 1.68 18.91
C ALA A 83 -18.35 3.15 18.97
N LEU A 84 -17.04 3.37 18.98
CA LEU A 84 -16.44 4.69 18.82
C LEU A 84 -15.76 4.79 17.45
N PHE A 85 -16.09 5.83 16.69
CA PHE A 85 -15.43 6.23 15.47
C PHE A 85 -14.56 7.46 15.78
N ILE A 86 -13.24 7.26 15.76
CA ILE A 86 -12.24 8.29 16.07
C ILE A 86 -11.59 8.75 14.76
N PHE A 87 -11.86 9.98 14.34
CA PHE A 87 -11.44 10.48 13.03
C PHE A 87 -10.07 11.16 13.06
N SER A 88 -9.42 11.17 11.88
CA SER A 88 -8.54 12.22 11.38
C SER A 88 -8.55 13.53 12.18
N GLU A 89 -7.49 14.06 12.78
CA GLU A 89 -6.53 14.88 12.03
C GLU A 89 -7.22 15.62 10.88
N ASP A 90 -7.20 15.03 9.69
CA ASP A 90 -7.54 15.62 8.40
C ASP A 90 -8.89 15.19 7.83
N LEU A 91 -9.70 14.46 8.62
CA LEU A 91 -10.92 13.78 8.21
C LEU A 91 -10.76 12.92 6.94
N LYS A 92 -9.61 12.27 6.76
CA LYS A 92 -9.41 11.29 5.67
C LYS A 92 -9.53 9.84 6.14
N THR A 93 -9.21 9.56 7.39
CA THR A 93 -9.28 8.21 7.98
C THR A 93 -9.98 8.23 9.33
N PHE A 94 -10.37 7.06 9.82
CA PHE A 94 -10.84 6.89 11.19
C PHE A 94 -10.39 5.54 11.76
N VAL A 95 -10.39 5.45 13.08
CA VAL A 95 -10.26 4.22 13.86
C VAL A 95 -11.62 3.87 14.44
N LEU A 96 -11.96 2.59 14.44
CA LEU A 96 -13.20 2.06 15.01
C LEU A 96 -12.87 1.18 16.21
N ALA A 97 -13.43 1.49 17.35
CA ALA A 97 -13.37 0.67 18.56
C ALA A 97 -14.77 0.12 18.88
N ASN A 98 -14.99 -1.18 18.66
CA ASN A 98 -16.24 -1.87 19.00
C ASN A 98 -16.09 -2.62 20.34
N MET A 99 -16.69 -2.04 21.37
CA MET A 99 -16.34 -2.24 22.78
C MET A 99 -17.57 -2.59 23.63
N ASN A 100 -17.34 -3.13 24.82
CA ASN A 100 -18.40 -3.39 25.80
C ASN A 100 -18.38 -2.35 26.92
N ASP A 101 -17.19 -1.88 27.29
CA ASP A 101 -16.99 -0.99 28.44
C ASP A 101 -16.20 0.25 28.04
N ILE A 102 -16.46 1.35 28.76
CA ILE A 102 -15.72 2.60 28.68
C ILE A 102 -15.50 3.13 30.10
N SER A 103 -14.30 3.59 30.38
CA SER A 103 -13.95 4.23 31.65
C SER A 103 -13.18 5.52 31.38
N GLU A 104 -13.53 6.58 32.09
CA GLU A 104 -12.85 7.85 32.02
C GLU A 104 -11.61 7.88 32.93
N PHE A 105 -10.56 8.58 32.49
CA PHE A 105 -9.38 8.82 33.30
C PHE A 105 -8.88 10.25 33.15
N ASP A 106 -8.14 10.72 34.17
CA ASP A 106 -7.35 11.94 34.11
C ASP A 106 -5.86 11.60 33.99
N ILE A 107 -5.10 12.45 33.30
CA ILE A 107 -3.64 12.35 33.23
C ILE A 107 -3.03 13.14 34.38
N ALA A 108 -2.13 12.51 35.14
CA ALA A 108 -1.50 13.12 36.30
C ALA A 108 -0.74 14.40 35.91
N GLY A 109 -1.06 15.51 36.57
CA GLY A 109 -0.40 16.81 36.37
C GLY A 109 -0.74 17.54 35.07
N ALA A 110 -1.56 16.96 34.18
CA ALA A 110 -1.96 17.61 32.95
C ALA A 110 -3.07 18.65 33.18
N THR A 111 -2.91 19.84 32.61
CA THR A 111 -3.93 20.90 32.59
C THR A 111 -4.46 21.19 31.18
N VAL A 112 -3.82 20.60 30.16
CA VAL A 112 -4.14 20.73 28.74
C VAL A 112 -4.17 19.34 28.08
N PRO A 113 -4.77 19.18 26.90
CA PRO A 113 -4.73 17.94 26.13
C PRO A 113 -3.30 17.43 25.92
N VAL A 114 -3.11 16.12 25.99
CA VAL A 114 -1.81 15.46 25.80
C VAL A 114 -1.85 14.47 24.64
N LYS A 115 -0.67 14.19 24.07
CA LYS A 115 -0.46 13.17 23.04
C LYS A 115 0.20 11.95 23.67
N LEU A 116 0.01 10.79 23.04
CA LEU A 116 0.73 9.57 23.36
C LEU A 116 2.24 9.81 23.24
N PRO A 117 3.05 9.15 24.08
CA PRO A 117 4.50 9.10 23.88
C PRO A 117 4.81 8.62 22.46
N ALA A 118 5.68 9.32 21.74
CA ALA A 118 6.05 9.00 20.37
C ALA A 118 7.09 7.87 20.27
N GLY A 119 7.79 7.58 21.36
CA GLY A 119 8.74 6.47 21.45
C GLY A 119 9.20 6.20 22.88
N ALA A 120 10.09 5.23 23.05
CA ALA A 120 10.60 4.80 24.36
C ALA A 120 11.39 5.87 25.12
N ALA A 121 11.86 6.92 24.44
CA ALA A 121 12.56 8.05 25.05
C ALA A 121 11.61 9.07 25.70
N ASP A 122 10.33 9.06 25.31
CA ASP A 122 9.35 9.98 25.87
C ASP A 122 8.86 9.47 27.23
N PRO A 123 8.63 10.37 28.21
CA PRO A 123 8.15 9.97 29.52
C PRO A 123 6.76 9.31 29.40
N PRO A 124 6.51 8.23 30.14
CA PRO A 124 5.22 7.59 30.14
C PRO A 124 4.15 8.51 30.75
N LEU A 125 2.90 8.35 30.29
CA LEU A 125 1.76 9.06 30.86
C LEU A 125 1.15 8.25 31.98
N GLU A 126 1.16 8.77 33.21
CA GLU A 126 0.42 8.17 34.31
C GLU A 126 -1.00 8.72 34.36
N ALA A 127 -1.97 7.83 34.50
CA ALA A 127 -3.39 8.15 34.49
C ALA A 127 -4.11 7.51 35.67
N THR A 128 -5.12 8.20 36.19
CA THR A 128 -6.01 7.70 37.26
C THR A 128 -7.43 7.56 36.72
N PHE A 129 -8.00 6.37 36.87
CA PHE A 129 -9.38 6.09 36.47
C PHE A 129 -10.37 6.75 37.42
N LYS A 130 -11.44 7.34 36.85
CA LYS A 130 -12.54 7.94 37.60
C LYS A 130 -13.58 6.92 38.02
N ASP A 131 -13.92 6.03 37.10
CA ASP A 131 -15.11 5.20 37.15
C ASP A 131 -14.82 3.72 36.84
N ASN A 132 -13.55 3.33 36.65
CA ASN A 132 -13.22 1.94 36.42
C ASN A 132 -13.43 1.10 37.71
N PRO A 133 -14.19 0.00 37.66
CA PRO A 133 -14.55 -0.77 38.84
C PRO A 133 -13.38 -1.58 39.41
N PHE A 134 -12.34 -1.87 38.63
CA PHE A 134 -11.25 -2.78 39.02
C PHE A 134 -9.91 -2.08 39.16
N TRP A 135 -9.58 -1.15 38.26
CA TRP A 135 -8.27 -0.53 38.19
C TRP A 135 -8.34 0.92 38.60
N LYS A 136 -7.35 1.38 39.37
CA LYS A 136 -7.28 2.77 39.82
C LYS A 136 -6.27 3.59 39.03
N LYS A 137 -5.17 2.97 38.60
CA LYS A 137 -4.09 3.65 37.89
C LYS A 137 -3.63 2.86 36.68
N MET A 138 -3.15 3.57 35.68
CA MET A 138 -2.45 2.99 34.54
C MET A 138 -1.28 3.87 34.13
N ARG A 139 -0.34 3.27 33.39
CA ARG A 139 0.77 3.97 32.74
C ARG A 139 0.76 3.65 31.26
N VAL A 140 0.71 4.68 30.43
CA VAL A 140 0.66 4.57 28.97
C VAL A 140 2.01 4.93 28.38
N GLN A 141 2.53 4.04 27.53
CA GLN A 141 3.76 4.20 26.76
C GLN A 141 3.42 4.16 25.25
N ALA A 142 4.43 4.37 24.40
CA ALA A 142 4.25 4.41 22.94
C ALA A 142 3.65 3.10 22.38
N ASP A 143 4.01 1.96 22.98
CA ASP A 143 3.74 0.62 22.46
C ASP A 143 3.08 -0.31 23.48
N LYS A 144 2.68 0.19 24.66
CA LYS A 144 2.01 -0.62 25.69
C LYS A 144 1.25 0.23 26.70
N MET A 145 0.38 -0.44 27.45
CA MET A 145 -0.28 0.07 28.64
C MET A 145 -0.01 -0.86 29.82
N GLU A 146 0.47 -0.30 30.93
CA GLU A 146 0.67 -1.00 32.19
C GLU A 146 -0.50 -0.67 33.13
N VAL A 147 -1.10 -1.68 33.74
CA VAL A 147 -2.06 -1.50 34.85
C VAL A 147 -1.25 -1.47 36.15
N LEU A 148 -1.51 -0.49 37.00
CA LEU A 148 -0.76 -0.29 38.24
C LEU A 148 -1.63 -0.57 39.47
N ASP A 149 -1.00 -1.03 40.54
CA ASP A 149 -1.61 -1.04 41.88
C ASP A 149 -1.51 0.33 42.57
N ASP A 150 -2.03 0.43 43.80
CA ASP A 150 -2.03 1.68 44.57
C ASP A 150 -0.62 2.19 44.89
N SER A 151 0.36 1.26 45.03
CA SER A 151 1.77 1.56 45.26
C SER A 151 2.51 2.03 44.01
N GLY A 152 1.92 1.86 42.83
CA GLY A 152 2.52 2.17 41.54
C GLY A 152 3.29 1.00 40.91
N ALA A 153 3.19 -0.20 41.48
CA ALA A 153 3.78 -1.40 40.91
C ALA A 153 2.93 -1.94 39.74
N VAL A 154 3.60 -2.55 38.75
CA VAL A 154 2.95 -3.08 37.55
C VAL A 154 2.25 -4.40 37.85
N LEU A 155 0.93 -4.44 37.67
CA LEU A 155 0.11 -5.65 37.81
C LEU A 155 -0.02 -6.42 36.50
N ALA A 156 -0.14 -5.70 35.37
CA ALA A 156 -0.30 -6.30 34.06
C ALA A 156 0.27 -5.37 32.98
N VAL A 157 0.73 -5.96 31.88
CA VAL A 157 1.22 -5.25 30.70
C VAL A 157 0.40 -5.69 29.50
N ASN A 158 -0.19 -4.72 28.80
CA ASN A 158 -0.92 -4.94 27.55
C ASN A 158 -0.13 -4.30 26.42
N GLU A 159 0.34 -5.10 25.47
CA GLU A 159 0.99 -4.59 24.25
C GLU A 159 0.01 -3.73 23.44
N GLY A 160 0.54 -2.72 22.77
CA GLY A 160 -0.23 -1.71 22.07
C GLY A 160 0.18 -1.44 20.63
N PHE A 161 -0.74 -0.82 19.91
CA PHE A 161 -0.57 -0.37 18.52
C PHE A 161 -1.04 1.08 18.42
N ALA A 162 -0.12 2.02 18.19
CA ALA A 162 -0.47 3.43 18.07
C ALA A 162 -1.16 3.69 16.71
N PHE A 163 -2.47 3.95 16.73
CA PHE A 163 -3.23 4.29 15.53
C PHE A 163 -3.10 5.77 15.16
N TYR A 164 -3.17 6.66 16.17
CA TYR A 164 -2.97 8.11 16.02
C TYR A 164 -2.20 8.66 17.24
N PRO A 165 -1.73 9.91 17.22
CA PRO A 165 -1.10 10.55 18.38
C PRO A 165 -1.96 10.60 19.65
N HIS A 166 -3.25 10.29 19.56
CA HIS A 166 -4.18 10.28 20.70
C HIS A 166 -4.87 8.91 20.87
N ALA A 167 -4.49 7.89 20.10
CA ALA A 167 -5.25 6.64 20.01
C ALA A 167 -4.31 5.42 20.01
N LEU A 168 -4.37 4.63 21.07
CA LEU A 168 -3.58 3.41 21.25
C LEU A 168 -4.52 2.21 21.34
N GLY A 169 -4.48 1.29 20.38
CA GLY A 169 -5.13 -0.01 20.54
C GLY A 169 -4.30 -0.95 21.39
N LEU A 170 -4.94 -1.91 22.06
CA LEU A 170 -4.29 -2.81 22.99
C LEU A 170 -4.68 -4.27 22.72
N LYS A 171 -3.72 -5.17 22.88
CA LYS A 171 -3.96 -6.61 23.02
C LYS A 171 -4.38 -6.88 24.45
N LEU A 172 -5.59 -7.40 24.65
CA LEU A 172 -6.03 -7.83 25.98
C LEU A 172 -6.03 -9.37 26.07
N PRO A 173 -6.03 -9.93 27.30
CA PRO A 173 -6.27 -11.35 27.53
C PRO A 173 -7.60 -11.84 26.95
N ASP A 174 -7.79 -13.16 26.90
CA ASP A 174 -9.02 -13.82 26.44
C ASP A 174 -9.49 -13.40 25.03
N LYS A 175 -8.52 -13.09 24.15
CA LYS A 175 -8.77 -12.71 22.75
C LYS A 175 -9.61 -11.43 22.61
N LYS A 176 -9.51 -10.51 23.58
CA LYS A 176 -10.21 -9.22 23.59
C LYS A 176 -9.32 -8.08 23.09
N ALA A 177 -9.95 -7.01 22.64
CA ALA A 177 -9.23 -5.79 22.27
C ALA A 177 -9.49 -4.68 23.29
N GLY A 178 -8.48 -3.86 23.54
CA GLY A 178 -8.56 -2.65 24.35
C GLY A 178 -8.23 -1.41 23.53
N PHE A 179 -8.53 -0.25 24.08
CA PHE A 179 -8.21 1.03 23.45
C PHE A 179 -8.03 2.13 24.48
N VAL A 180 -7.00 2.95 24.32
CA VAL A 180 -6.81 4.19 25.07
C VAL A 180 -6.97 5.34 24.09
N LEU A 181 -7.93 6.21 24.38
CA LEU A 181 -8.21 7.43 23.63
C LEU A 181 -7.93 8.64 24.52
N LEU A 182 -6.86 9.37 24.23
CA LEU A 182 -6.60 10.67 24.85
C LEU A 182 -7.52 11.72 24.23
N SER A 183 -8.17 12.52 25.06
CA SER A 183 -9.02 13.60 24.58
C SER A 183 -8.20 14.67 23.88
N ARG A 184 -8.75 15.22 22.80
CA ARG A 184 -8.18 16.38 22.12
C ARG A 184 -8.54 17.69 22.82
N HIS A 185 -9.51 17.68 23.73
CA HIS A 185 -10.11 18.88 24.32
C HIS A 185 -9.91 19.03 25.83
N ARG A 186 -9.50 17.97 26.54
CA ARG A 186 -9.27 18.00 27.99
C ARG A 186 -8.06 17.16 28.43
N PRO A 187 -7.47 17.44 29.61
CA PRO A 187 -6.37 16.66 30.17
C PRO A 187 -6.83 15.30 30.73
N GLY A 188 -7.13 14.36 29.86
CA GLY A 188 -7.66 13.04 30.22
C GLY A 188 -8.06 12.25 28.99
N GLY A 189 -8.89 11.23 29.19
CA GLY A 189 -9.32 10.38 28.09
C GLY A 189 -10.24 9.26 28.52
N TRP A 190 -10.35 8.27 27.63
CA TRP A 190 -11.18 7.09 27.82
C TRP A 190 -10.37 5.83 27.56
N TYR A 191 -10.48 4.89 28.48
CA TYR A 191 -10.10 3.51 28.26
C TYR A 191 -11.32 2.73 27.83
N LEU A 192 -11.16 1.87 26.84
CA LEU A 192 -12.21 0.98 26.35
C LEU A 192 -11.72 -0.45 26.34
N SER A 193 -12.63 -1.39 26.63
CA SER A 193 -12.39 -2.81 26.51
C SER A 193 -13.55 -3.51 25.82
N GLY A 194 -13.24 -4.46 24.95
CA GLY A 194 -14.24 -5.25 24.27
C GLY A 194 -13.66 -6.14 23.18
N LYS A 195 -14.26 -6.11 21.99
CA LYS A 195 -14.13 -7.21 21.03
C LYS A 195 -13.17 -6.90 19.90
N HIS A 196 -13.39 -5.79 19.21
CA HIS A 196 -12.74 -5.57 17.92
C HIS A 196 -12.31 -4.12 17.72
N LEU A 197 -11.17 -3.97 17.05
CA LEU A 197 -10.68 -2.70 16.51
C LEU A 197 -10.79 -2.74 14.99
N GLY A 198 -10.79 -1.58 14.37
CA GLY A 198 -10.73 -1.47 12.92
C GLY A 198 -10.44 -0.05 12.49
N THR A 199 -10.55 0.17 11.20
CA THR A 199 -10.18 1.42 10.55
C THR A 199 -11.13 1.71 9.41
N GLY A 200 -11.13 2.95 8.95
CA GLY A 200 -11.84 3.35 7.76
C GLY A 200 -11.19 4.52 7.05
N VAL A 201 -11.61 4.72 5.81
CA VAL A 201 -11.06 5.70 4.88
C VAL A 201 -12.17 6.40 4.13
N LYS A 202 -12.04 7.72 4.00
CA LYS A 202 -12.94 8.54 3.18
C LYS A 202 -12.77 8.17 1.72
N THR A 203 -13.86 7.98 1.01
CA THR A 203 -13.83 7.57 -0.40
C THR A 203 -14.98 8.18 -1.19
N GLU A 204 -14.66 8.62 -2.40
CA GLU A 204 -15.65 8.96 -3.43
C GLU A 204 -15.87 7.80 -4.40
N LEU A 205 -14.98 6.80 -4.36
CA LEU A 205 -15.02 5.62 -5.20
C LEU A 205 -15.75 4.47 -4.50
N VAL A 206 -16.60 3.79 -5.25
CA VAL A 206 -17.22 2.53 -4.85
C VAL A 206 -16.21 1.39 -4.97
N GLY A 207 -15.99 0.64 -3.88
CA GLY A 207 -15.23 -0.62 -3.89
C GLY A 207 -13.72 -0.45 -3.98
N MET A 208 -13.12 0.43 -3.16
CA MET A 208 -11.66 0.49 -3.02
C MET A 208 -11.11 -0.77 -2.37
N PHE A 209 -11.89 -1.39 -1.47
CA PHE A 209 -11.54 -2.69 -0.93
C PHE A 209 -11.82 -3.80 -1.96
N ARG A 210 -10.75 -4.46 -2.40
CA ARG A 210 -10.82 -5.69 -3.19
C ARG A 210 -10.01 -6.75 -2.48
N THR A 211 -10.65 -7.86 -2.12
CA THR A 211 -9.95 -9.02 -1.58
C THR A 211 -9.26 -9.80 -2.69
N GLY A 212 -8.03 -10.21 -2.44
CA GLY A 212 -7.38 -11.25 -3.24
C GLY A 212 -7.93 -12.65 -2.88
N GLN A 213 -7.33 -13.68 -3.48
CA GLN A 213 -7.43 -15.02 -2.90
C GLN A 213 -6.64 -15.03 -1.59
N SER A 214 -7.27 -15.51 -0.51
CA SER A 214 -6.66 -15.60 0.82
C SER A 214 -7.09 -16.90 1.49
N LYS A 215 -6.21 -17.44 2.34
CA LYS A 215 -6.56 -18.56 3.25
C LYS A 215 -7.26 -18.08 4.52
N MET A 216 -7.25 -16.77 4.78
CA MET A 216 -8.05 -16.16 5.84
C MET A 216 -9.50 -15.99 5.38
N ARG A 217 -10.42 -15.88 6.34
CA ARG A 217 -11.85 -15.64 6.09
C ARG A 217 -12.37 -14.47 6.90
N ASP A 218 -13.54 -13.98 6.49
CA ASP A 218 -14.35 -13.02 7.23
C ASP A 218 -13.58 -11.78 7.72
N PHE A 219 -13.69 -11.49 9.02
CA PHE A 219 -13.10 -10.30 9.62
C PHE A 219 -11.57 -10.32 9.59
N ALA A 220 -10.93 -11.46 9.86
CA ALA A 220 -9.47 -11.59 9.84
C ALA A 220 -8.90 -11.26 8.45
N HIS A 221 -9.51 -11.82 7.40
CA HIS A 221 -9.15 -11.51 6.02
C HIS A 221 -9.33 -10.03 5.70
N ARG A 222 -10.50 -9.46 6.04
CA ARG A 222 -10.77 -8.04 5.76
C ARG A 222 -9.77 -7.14 6.47
N THR A 223 -9.47 -7.41 7.74
CA THR A 223 -8.49 -6.62 8.52
C THR A 223 -7.08 -6.68 7.95
N ALA A 224 -6.64 -7.83 7.43
CA ALA A 224 -5.30 -7.98 6.85
C ALA A 224 -5.15 -7.27 5.50
N HIS A 225 -6.23 -7.14 4.73
CA HIS A 225 -6.20 -6.48 3.40
C HIS A 225 -6.56 -4.99 3.46
N PHE A 226 -7.08 -4.50 4.59
CA PHE A 226 -7.50 -3.10 4.72
C PHE A 226 -6.34 -2.11 4.81
N ASN A 227 -5.11 -2.59 5.02
CA ASN A 227 -3.91 -1.77 4.89
C ASN A 227 -3.79 -1.14 3.48
N ARG A 228 -4.27 -1.80 2.42
CA ARG A 228 -4.19 -1.27 1.05
C ARG A 228 -4.97 0.05 0.87
N PRO A 229 -6.28 0.14 1.20
CA PRO A 229 -6.98 1.43 1.20
C PRO A 229 -6.28 2.52 2.02
N LEU A 230 -5.72 2.17 3.19
CA LEU A 230 -5.01 3.13 4.05
C LEU A 230 -3.72 3.65 3.40
N LEU A 231 -2.93 2.77 2.79
CA LEU A 231 -1.71 3.14 2.05
C LEU A 231 -2.03 4.06 0.87
N ARG A 232 -3.13 3.78 0.15
CA ARG A 232 -3.61 4.62 -0.96
C ARG A 232 -4.13 5.98 -0.52
N ALA A 233 -4.71 6.06 0.68
CA ALA A 233 -5.07 7.33 1.30
C ALA A 233 -3.87 8.12 1.82
N GLY A 234 -2.66 7.54 1.75
CA GLY A 234 -1.43 8.20 2.18
C GLY A 234 -1.19 8.12 3.69
N ASP A 235 -1.81 7.17 4.39
CA ASP A 235 -1.68 6.99 5.84
C ASP A 235 -0.91 5.68 6.20
N PRO A 236 0.41 5.65 5.99
CA PRO A 236 1.22 4.44 6.21
C PRO A 236 1.37 4.07 7.69
N ALA A 237 1.23 5.03 8.60
CA ALA A 237 1.28 4.80 10.05
C ALA A 237 0.03 4.05 10.51
N LEU A 238 -1.16 4.52 10.09
CA LEU A 238 -2.41 3.82 10.37
C LEU A 238 -2.47 2.46 9.70
N ALA A 239 -1.94 2.35 8.47
CA ALA A 239 -1.81 1.05 7.79
C ALA A 239 -0.95 0.07 8.61
N TYR A 240 0.16 0.53 9.19
CA TYR A 240 1.01 -0.31 10.03
C TYR A 240 0.30 -0.75 11.32
N ALA A 241 -0.41 0.16 12.00
CA ALA A 241 -1.21 -0.20 13.18
C ALA A 241 -2.30 -1.23 12.84
N GLN A 242 -2.98 -1.07 11.71
CA GLN A 242 -3.96 -2.01 11.18
C GLN A 242 -3.34 -3.37 10.87
N GLU A 243 -2.11 -3.43 10.35
CA GLU A 243 -1.36 -4.67 10.10
C GLU A 243 -1.05 -5.40 11.40
N GLN A 244 -0.55 -4.70 12.43
CA GLN A 244 -0.29 -5.31 13.73
C GLN A 244 -1.57 -5.87 14.36
N TYR A 245 -2.67 -5.11 14.29
CA TYR A 245 -3.96 -5.56 14.78
C TYR A 245 -4.50 -6.76 13.97
N ALA A 246 -4.33 -6.77 12.65
CA ALA A 246 -4.74 -7.89 11.81
C ALA A 246 -4.03 -9.20 12.19
N LEU A 247 -2.74 -9.13 12.54
CA LEU A 247 -1.99 -10.29 13.02
C LEU A 247 -2.47 -10.78 14.38
N TYR A 248 -2.72 -9.86 15.31
CA TYR A 248 -3.33 -10.20 16.59
C TYR A 248 -4.70 -10.87 16.41
N ASN A 249 -5.54 -10.32 15.53
CA ASN A 249 -6.85 -10.86 15.21
C ASN A 249 -6.75 -12.26 14.56
N ALA A 250 -5.83 -12.44 13.60
CA ALA A 250 -5.58 -13.74 12.97
C ALA A 250 -5.13 -14.79 14.00
N ALA A 251 -4.19 -14.45 14.88
CA ALA A 251 -3.73 -15.32 15.96
C ALA A 251 -4.86 -15.69 16.94
N ASN A 252 -5.73 -14.74 17.28
CA ASN A 252 -6.89 -14.99 18.13
C ASN A 252 -7.88 -15.97 17.48
N VAL A 253 -8.16 -15.81 16.18
CA VAL A 253 -9.17 -16.61 15.47
C VAL A 253 -8.64 -18.01 15.15
N TYR A 254 -7.39 -18.11 14.67
CA TYR A 254 -6.85 -19.36 14.12
C TYR A 254 -5.80 -20.04 15.01
N GLY A 255 -5.20 -19.31 15.96
CA GLY A 255 -4.07 -19.76 16.78
C GLY A 255 -2.74 -19.16 16.32
N GLU A 256 -1.82 -18.89 17.25
CA GLU A 256 -0.54 -18.20 16.96
C GLU A 256 0.35 -18.94 15.95
N SER A 257 0.37 -20.27 16.02
CA SER A 257 1.16 -21.14 15.12
C SER A 257 0.38 -21.61 13.89
N SER A 258 -0.81 -21.07 13.66
CA SER A 258 -1.66 -21.47 12.53
C SER A 258 -1.09 -21.04 11.18
N GLU A 259 -1.46 -21.79 10.15
CA GLU A 259 -1.09 -21.47 8.77
C GLU A 259 -1.64 -20.10 8.34
N GLN A 260 -2.82 -19.71 8.86
CA GLN A 260 -3.45 -18.43 8.57
C GLN A 260 -2.62 -17.23 9.07
N VAL A 261 -1.94 -17.35 10.23
CA VAL A 261 -1.05 -16.29 10.72
C VAL A 261 0.17 -16.12 9.81
N LEU A 262 0.73 -17.22 9.32
CA LEU A 262 1.80 -17.19 8.31
C LEU A 262 1.32 -16.49 7.02
N TYR A 263 0.16 -16.86 6.50
CA TYR A 263 -0.39 -16.21 5.30
C TYR A 263 -0.77 -14.75 5.53
N ALA A 264 -1.18 -14.37 6.74
CA ALA A 264 -1.42 -12.96 7.07
C ALA A 264 -0.16 -12.12 6.90
N HIS A 265 0.99 -12.59 7.41
CA HIS A 265 2.28 -11.92 7.19
C HIS A 265 2.62 -11.84 5.70
N ASN A 266 2.44 -12.95 4.97
CA ASN A 266 2.76 -13.02 3.56
C ASN A 266 1.90 -12.07 2.71
N GLU A 267 0.59 -12.04 2.96
CA GLU A 267 -0.35 -11.19 2.24
C GLU A 267 -0.14 -9.70 2.54
N ILE A 268 0.17 -9.34 3.79
CA ILE A 268 0.58 -7.98 4.16
C ILE A 268 1.83 -7.56 3.38
N GLY A 269 2.83 -8.44 3.28
CA GLY A 269 4.04 -8.21 2.48
C GLY A 269 3.74 -7.96 1.00
N LYS A 270 2.89 -8.80 0.38
CA LYS A 270 2.42 -8.62 -1.02
C LYS A 270 1.74 -7.26 -1.22
N ILE A 271 0.86 -6.87 -0.30
CA ILE A 271 0.17 -5.57 -0.37
C ILE A 271 1.17 -4.42 -0.25
N ARG A 272 2.12 -4.50 0.68
CA ARG A 272 3.20 -3.50 0.81
C ARG A 272 4.03 -3.42 -0.47
N GLY A 273 4.33 -4.54 -1.13
CA GLY A 273 5.00 -4.58 -2.44
C GLY A 273 4.17 -3.91 -3.55
N TYR A 274 2.87 -4.20 -3.63
CA TYR A 274 1.96 -3.56 -4.59
C TYR A 274 1.84 -2.05 -4.40
N GLU A 275 1.88 -1.59 -3.15
CA GLU A 275 1.88 -0.18 -2.77
C GLU A 275 3.33 0.37 -2.60
N ARG A 276 4.33 -0.39 -3.08
CA ARG A 276 5.74 0.01 -3.27
C ARG A 276 6.51 0.38 -2.01
N SER A 277 6.06 -0.11 -0.87
CA SER A 277 6.77 -0.04 0.40
C SER A 277 7.72 -1.24 0.50
N TYR A 278 8.71 -1.32 -0.40
CA TYR A 278 9.54 -2.52 -0.60
C TYR A 278 10.32 -2.94 0.63
N ASP A 279 10.87 -1.98 1.39
CA ASP A 279 11.58 -2.28 2.63
C ASP A 279 10.66 -2.93 3.66
N GLN A 280 9.42 -2.47 3.75
CA GLN A 280 8.40 -3.05 4.63
C GLN A 280 7.87 -4.39 4.09
N ALA A 281 7.74 -4.54 2.76
CA ALA A 281 7.33 -5.79 2.14
C ALA A 281 8.31 -6.92 2.47
N ALA A 282 9.61 -6.68 2.30
CA ALA A 282 10.65 -7.64 2.64
C ALA A 282 10.67 -7.98 4.14
N ALA A 283 10.49 -6.99 5.02
CA ALA A 283 10.41 -7.23 6.46
C ALA A 283 9.21 -8.14 6.84
N TRP A 284 8.07 -7.97 6.18
CA TRP A 284 6.89 -8.80 6.40
C TRP A 284 7.05 -10.22 5.86
N HIS A 285 7.58 -10.37 4.64
CA HIS A 285 7.87 -11.70 4.09
C HIS A 285 8.96 -12.42 4.88
N ALA A 286 9.96 -11.72 5.44
CA ALA A 286 10.96 -12.31 6.32
C ALA A 286 10.32 -12.97 7.55
N ARG A 287 9.33 -12.31 8.17
CA ARG A 287 8.56 -12.87 9.30
C ARG A 287 7.73 -14.09 8.85
N ALA A 288 7.07 -14.02 7.70
CA ALA A 288 6.34 -15.17 7.14
C ALA A 288 7.27 -16.36 6.90
N TYR A 289 8.45 -16.13 6.33
CA TYR A 289 9.44 -17.15 6.05
C TYR A 289 10.04 -17.77 7.32
N ALA A 290 10.30 -16.96 8.34
CA ALA A 290 10.72 -17.45 9.65
C ALA A 290 9.67 -18.41 10.26
N LEU A 291 8.39 -18.04 10.22
CA LEU A 291 7.28 -18.89 10.68
C LEU A 291 7.16 -20.18 9.84
N ALA A 292 7.36 -20.09 8.52
CA ALA A 292 7.36 -21.26 7.64
C ALA A 292 8.46 -22.25 8.05
N LYS A 293 9.68 -21.76 8.34
CA LYS A 293 10.81 -22.60 8.76
C LYS A 293 10.59 -23.23 10.13
N SER A 294 10.11 -22.48 11.12
CA SER A 294 9.96 -22.98 12.49
C SER A 294 8.71 -23.82 12.71
N GLY A 295 7.59 -23.49 12.06
CA GLY A 295 6.29 -24.12 12.28
C GLY A 295 5.87 -25.12 11.19
N PHE A 296 6.42 -25.00 9.98
CA PHE A 296 6.00 -25.75 8.80
C PHE A 296 7.16 -26.36 8.02
N GLY A 297 8.31 -26.58 8.66
CA GLY A 297 9.54 -27.05 8.00
C GLY A 297 9.42 -28.39 7.25
N GLY A 298 8.45 -29.23 7.61
CA GLY A 298 8.14 -30.47 6.89
C GLY A 298 7.35 -30.27 5.58
N ASP A 299 6.71 -29.12 5.41
CA ASP A 299 5.91 -28.76 4.24
C ASP A 299 6.79 -28.05 3.20
N LYS A 300 7.46 -28.86 2.37
CA LYS A 300 8.39 -28.39 1.33
C LYS A 300 7.73 -27.42 0.35
N ALA A 301 6.48 -27.65 -0.03
CA ALA A 301 5.77 -26.80 -0.97
C ALA A 301 5.54 -25.40 -0.38
N LYS A 302 5.18 -25.34 0.90
CA LYS A 302 4.99 -24.08 1.63
C LYS A 302 6.31 -23.32 1.85
N LEU A 303 7.38 -24.03 2.22
CA LEU A 303 8.70 -23.41 2.32
C LEU A 303 9.15 -22.79 1.00
N LEU A 304 8.89 -23.47 -0.12
CA LEU A 304 9.18 -22.97 -1.46
C LEU A 304 8.34 -21.75 -1.82
N GLU A 305 7.02 -21.80 -1.59
CA GLU A 305 6.10 -20.68 -1.86
C GLU A 305 6.54 -19.42 -1.11
N ILE A 306 6.63 -19.51 0.23
CA ILE A 306 6.93 -18.37 1.09
C ILE A 306 8.37 -17.88 0.91
N GLY A 307 9.32 -18.79 0.71
CA GLY A 307 10.71 -18.43 0.42
C GLY A 307 10.86 -17.72 -0.92
N THR A 308 10.06 -18.11 -1.93
CA THR A 308 10.05 -17.41 -3.24
C THR A 308 9.47 -16.00 -3.10
N ASP A 309 8.35 -15.83 -2.37
CA ASP A 309 7.76 -14.51 -2.10
C ASP A 309 8.76 -13.59 -1.34
N PHE A 310 9.47 -14.15 -0.36
CA PHE A 310 10.51 -13.42 0.37
C PHE A 310 11.68 -13.01 -0.55
N ALA A 311 12.19 -13.94 -1.35
CA ALA A 311 13.26 -13.64 -2.30
C ALA A 311 12.86 -12.59 -3.34
N GLU A 312 11.62 -12.62 -3.84
CA GLU A 312 11.10 -11.60 -4.75
C GLU A 312 11.14 -10.22 -4.07
N SER A 313 10.66 -10.11 -2.83
CA SER A 313 10.68 -8.83 -2.10
C SER A 313 12.08 -8.31 -1.76
N GLN A 314 13.04 -9.19 -1.46
CA GLN A 314 14.46 -8.81 -1.33
C GLN A 314 14.99 -8.22 -2.64
N GLY A 315 14.67 -8.87 -3.77
CA GLY A 315 15.01 -8.38 -5.10
C GLY A 315 14.39 -7.02 -5.41
N GLU A 316 13.11 -6.82 -5.07
CA GLU A 316 12.42 -5.53 -5.27
C GLU A 316 12.98 -4.39 -4.40
N MET A 317 13.55 -4.70 -3.24
CA MET A 317 14.27 -3.73 -2.39
C MET A 317 15.67 -3.41 -2.92
N GLY A 318 16.18 -4.21 -3.86
CA GLY A 318 17.52 -4.10 -4.46
C GLY A 318 18.57 -5.03 -3.86
N ASP A 319 18.21 -5.93 -2.93
CA ASP A 319 19.11 -6.93 -2.36
C ASP A 319 19.07 -8.24 -3.16
N PHE A 320 19.65 -8.19 -4.37
CA PHE A 320 19.68 -9.32 -5.28
C PHE A 320 20.55 -10.49 -4.79
N ALA A 321 21.56 -10.20 -3.97
CA ALA A 321 22.42 -11.22 -3.40
C ALA A 321 21.67 -12.04 -2.36
N ALA A 322 20.94 -11.38 -1.44
CA ALA A 322 20.09 -12.06 -0.48
C ALA A 322 18.95 -12.82 -1.18
N SER A 323 18.31 -12.21 -2.18
CA SER A 323 17.28 -12.85 -3.02
C SER A 323 17.79 -14.19 -3.60
N LYS A 324 18.97 -14.18 -4.23
CA LYS A 324 19.59 -15.38 -4.79
C LYS A 324 19.94 -16.42 -3.72
N ALA A 325 20.43 -15.98 -2.55
CA ALA A 325 20.74 -16.88 -1.44
C ALA A 325 19.49 -17.59 -0.90
N THR A 326 18.39 -16.85 -0.71
CA THR A 326 17.10 -17.43 -0.27
C THR A 326 16.54 -18.40 -1.33
N LEU A 327 16.62 -18.06 -2.62
CA LEU A 327 16.22 -18.98 -3.70
C LEU A 327 17.07 -20.25 -3.71
N ALA A 328 18.37 -20.15 -3.48
CA ALA A 328 19.24 -21.33 -3.37
C ALA A 328 18.85 -22.23 -2.19
N GLU A 329 18.44 -21.66 -1.06
CA GLU A 329 17.97 -22.40 0.11
C GLU A 329 16.70 -23.21 -0.19
N VAL A 330 15.74 -22.64 -0.92
CA VAL A 330 14.46 -23.31 -1.21
C VAL A 330 14.44 -24.11 -2.50
N ALA A 331 15.46 -23.98 -3.37
CA ALA A 331 15.58 -24.76 -4.61
C ALA A 331 15.44 -26.29 -4.45
N PRO A 332 15.97 -26.94 -3.38
CA PRO A 332 15.80 -28.38 -3.16
C PRO A 332 14.33 -28.81 -2.96
N HIS A 333 13.41 -27.86 -2.79
CA HIS A 333 11.98 -28.11 -2.61
C HIS A 333 11.17 -27.97 -3.90
N LEU A 334 11.82 -27.63 -5.03
CA LEU A 334 11.15 -27.56 -6.33
C LEU A 334 10.46 -28.89 -6.68
N PRO A 335 9.23 -28.85 -7.21
CA PRO A 335 8.54 -30.06 -7.63
C PRO A 335 9.30 -30.72 -8.80
N PRO A 336 9.16 -32.05 -8.97
CA PRO A 336 9.76 -32.73 -10.10
C PRO A 336 9.20 -32.22 -11.44
N PRO A 337 9.95 -32.40 -12.55
CA PRO A 337 9.45 -32.06 -13.88
C PRO A 337 8.10 -32.72 -14.19
N GLY A 338 7.20 -31.99 -14.85
CA GLY A 338 5.87 -32.49 -15.25
C GLY A 338 4.72 -32.20 -14.26
N GLY A 339 5.00 -31.58 -13.11
CA GLY A 339 3.98 -31.07 -12.18
C GLY A 339 3.38 -29.71 -12.57
N ASP A 340 2.67 -29.06 -11.64
CA ASP A 340 2.14 -27.69 -11.84
C ASP A 340 3.28 -26.71 -12.15
N ALA A 341 3.22 -26.11 -13.34
CA ALA A 341 4.23 -25.18 -13.83
C ALA A 341 4.24 -23.83 -13.09
N ARG A 342 3.17 -23.46 -12.37
CA ARG A 342 3.04 -22.15 -11.70
C ARG A 342 4.13 -21.92 -10.65
N VAL A 343 4.38 -22.94 -9.82
CA VAL A 343 5.33 -22.82 -8.71
C VAL A 343 6.78 -22.70 -9.22
N PRO A 344 7.28 -23.59 -10.11
CA PRO A 344 8.58 -23.40 -10.74
C PRO A 344 8.68 -22.09 -11.54
N TYR A 345 7.60 -21.68 -12.21
CA TYR A 345 7.62 -20.44 -13.00
C TYR A 345 7.91 -19.21 -12.14
N ALA A 346 7.23 -19.07 -11.00
CA ALA A 346 7.44 -17.96 -10.07
C ALA A 346 8.88 -17.98 -9.51
N PHE A 347 9.35 -19.15 -9.07
CA PHE A 347 10.72 -19.33 -8.58
C PHE A 347 11.77 -18.88 -9.60
N TYR A 348 11.69 -19.38 -10.83
CA TYR A 348 12.69 -19.06 -11.86
C TYR A 348 12.56 -17.62 -12.36
N ARG A 349 11.38 -17.01 -12.28
CA ARG A 349 11.22 -15.58 -12.56
C ARG A 349 11.96 -14.74 -11.53
N ALA A 350 11.79 -15.02 -10.24
CA ALA A 350 12.51 -14.35 -9.16
C ALA A 350 14.03 -14.55 -9.31
N LEU A 351 14.49 -15.77 -9.63
CA LEU A 351 15.91 -16.05 -9.87
C LEU A 351 16.46 -15.26 -11.06
N GLY A 352 15.73 -15.23 -12.18
CA GLY A 352 16.13 -14.44 -13.35
C GLY A 352 16.22 -12.94 -13.06
N ALA A 353 15.28 -12.42 -12.25
CA ALA A 353 15.31 -11.03 -11.80
C ALA A 353 16.51 -10.72 -10.90
N ALA A 354 16.85 -11.62 -9.97
CA ALA A 354 18.04 -11.49 -9.14
C ALA A 354 19.32 -11.50 -9.99
N GLU A 355 19.45 -12.43 -10.95
CA GLU A 355 20.60 -12.47 -11.87
C GLU A 355 20.70 -11.21 -12.73
N PHE A 356 19.57 -10.69 -13.21
CA PHE A 356 19.53 -9.43 -13.95
C PHE A 356 20.01 -8.26 -13.09
N GLY A 357 19.57 -8.19 -11.82
CA GLY A 357 19.99 -7.18 -10.87
C GLY A 357 21.48 -7.23 -10.53
N LEU A 358 22.04 -8.44 -10.46
CA LEU A 358 23.48 -8.69 -10.34
C LEU A 358 24.26 -8.44 -11.64
N ARG A 359 23.58 -7.99 -12.72
CA ARG A 359 24.15 -7.75 -14.05
C ARG A 359 24.68 -9.00 -14.75
N ASN A 360 24.23 -10.18 -14.33
CA ASN A 360 24.51 -11.45 -14.98
C ASN A 360 23.53 -11.68 -16.14
N TYR A 361 23.48 -10.77 -17.10
CA TYR A 361 22.43 -10.71 -18.14
C TYR A 361 22.36 -11.99 -18.99
N ALA A 362 23.50 -12.63 -19.27
CA ALA A 362 23.52 -13.90 -20.00
C ALA A 362 22.85 -15.03 -19.20
N GLN A 363 23.12 -15.13 -17.90
CA GLN A 363 22.48 -16.10 -17.01
C GLN A 363 20.98 -15.83 -16.86
N ALA A 364 20.60 -14.56 -16.69
CA ALA A 364 19.20 -14.15 -16.65
C ALA A 364 18.47 -14.53 -17.95
N ALA A 365 19.07 -14.27 -19.11
CA ALA A 365 18.50 -14.63 -20.42
C ALA A 365 18.28 -16.15 -20.56
N GLN A 366 19.24 -16.97 -20.10
CA GLN A 366 19.10 -18.43 -20.10
C GLN A 366 17.94 -18.88 -19.20
N ILE A 367 17.84 -18.31 -18.00
CA ILE A 367 16.75 -18.61 -17.06
C ILE A 367 15.39 -18.23 -17.66
N PHE A 368 15.24 -17.02 -18.21
CA PHE A 368 13.99 -16.57 -18.80
C PHE A 368 13.62 -17.32 -20.07
N THR A 369 14.59 -17.75 -20.87
CA THR A 369 14.34 -18.65 -22.02
C THR A 369 13.75 -19.97 -21.55
N ALA A 370 14.33 -20.60 -20.52
CA ALA A 370 13.77 -21.81 -19.93
C ALA A 370 12.39 -21.54 -19.29
N ASN A 371 12.19 -20.37 -18.69
CA ASN A 371 10.93 -20.01 -18.05
C ASN A 371 9.80 -19.75 -19.05
N GLN A 372 10.12 -19.19 -20.21
CA GLN A 372 9.20 -19.05 -21.35
C GLN A 372 8.71 -20.43 -21.83
N LYS A 373 9.60 -21.42 -21.89
CA LYS A 373 9.24 -22.79 -22.23
C LYS A 373 8.28 -23.37 -21.19
N ARG A 374 8.58 -23.19 -19.90
CA ARG A 374 7.67 -23.60 -18.79
C ARG A 374 6.30 -22.93 -18.89
N ALA A 375 6.25 -21.63 -19.18
CA ALA A 375 5.00 -20.90 -19.33
C ALA A 375 4.17 -21.44 -20.51
N THR A 376 4.83 -21.75 -21.62
CA THR A 376 4.17 -22.30 -22.82
C THR A 376 3.64 -23.71 -22.57
N GLU A 377 4.46 -24.60 -22.02
CA GLU A 377 4.09 -25.99 -21.71
C GLU A 377 3.00 -26.07 -20.63
N GLY A 378 3.11 -25.21 -19.61
CA GLY A 378 2.14 -25.09 -18.52
C GLY A 378 0.88 -24.30 -18.86
N LYS A 379 0.76 -23.79 -20.10
CA LYS A 379 -0.35 -22.93 -20.55
C LYS A 379 -0.61 -21.75 -19.59
N LEU A 380 0.46 -21.15 -19.07
CA LEU A 380 0.40 -20.00 -18.18
C LEU A 380 0.12 -18.75 -19.01
N GLU A 381 -1.16 -18.40 -19.19
CA GLU A 381 -1.58 -17.33 -20.10
C GLU A 381 -0.85 -15.99 -19.86
N TRP A 382 -0.74 -15.56 -18.60
CA TRP A 382 -0.02 -14.33 -18.24
C TRP A 382 1.49 -14.51 -18.27
N GLY A 383 1.96 -15.64 -17.78
CA GLY A 383 3.40 -15.95 -17.75
C GLY A 383 4.01 -16.03 -19.14
N GLY A 384 3.23 -16.36 -20.18
CA GLY A 384 3.68 -16.34 -21.56
C GLY A 384 4.07 -14.94 -22.04
N ILE A 385 3.28 -13.91 -21.74
CA ILE A 385 3.57 -12.53 -22.14
C ILE A 385 4.74 -11.98 -21.30
N GLU A 386 4.68 -12.16 -19.97
CA GLU A 386 5.70 -11.66 -19.05
C GLU A 386 7.08 -12.24 -19.33
N SER A 387 7.19 -13.56 -19.57
CA SER A 387 8.47 -14.20 -19.85
C SER A 387 9.15 -13.68 -21.12
N TYR A 388 8.38 -13.34 -22.17
CA TYR A 388 8.94 -12.68 -23.35
C TYR A 388 9.44 -11.27 -23.06
N MET A 389 8.75 -10.52 -22.19
CA MET A 389 9.15 -9.17 -21.79
C MET A 389 10.43 -9.19 -20.95
N ASP A 390 10.52 -10.12 -19.99
CA ASP A 390 11.72 -10.32 -19.16
C ASP A 390 12.92 -10.75 -20.03
N LEU A 391 12.71 -11.64 -21.00
CA LEU A 391 13.73 -12.05 -21.96
C LEU A 391 14.15 -10.89 -22.89
N ALA A 392 13.20 -10.09 -23.38
CA ALA A 392 13.50 -8.94 -24.22
C ALA A 392 14.39 -7.92 -23.49
N ALA A 393 14.13 -7.66 -22.20
CA ALA A 393 14.98 -6.80 -21.38
C ALA A 393 16.42 -7.33 -21.29
N CYS A 394 16.59 -8.65 -21.11
CA CYS A 394 17.92 -9.28 -21.11
C CYS A 394 18.63 -9.15 -22.46
N GLN A 395 17.92 -9.42 -23.56
CA GLN A 395 18.47 -9.30 -24.92
C GLN A 395 18.88 -7.86 -25.24
N MET A 396 18.08 -6.87 -24.84
CA MET A 396 18.46 -5.46 -24.95
C MET A 396 19.72 -5.12 -24.14
N ALA A 397 19.86 -5.66 -22.92
CA ALA A 397 21.05 -5.48 -22.08
C ALA A 397 22.29 -6.16 -22.64
N LEU A 398 22.11 -7.27 -23.36
CA LEU A 398 23.16 -7.99 -24.08
C LEU A 398 23.49 -7.40 -25.46
N ASN A 399 22.87 -6.27 -25.84
CA ASN A 399 23.00 -5.65 -27.15
C ASN A 399 22.62 -6.61 -28.32
N GLN A 400 21.52 -7.35 -28.13
CA GLN A 400 20.91 -8.28 -29.09
C GLN A 400 19.57 -7.72 -29.60
N PRO A 401 19.60 -6.68 -30.47
CA PRO A 401 18.39 -5.93 -30.82
C PRO A 401 17.40 -6.72 -31.68
N LEU A 402 17.87 -7.65 -32.52
CA LEU A 402 17.00 -8.46 -33.38
C LEU A 402 16.22 -9.47 -32.54
N GLU A 403 16.89 -10.12 -31.60
CA GLU A 403 16.33 -11.08 -30.66
C GLU A 403 15.34 -10.38 -29.72
N ALA A 404 15.70 -9.20 -29.19
CA ALA A 404 14.79 -8.39 -28.40
C ALA A 404 13.52 -8.02 -29.19
N ALA A 405 13.67 -7.57 -30.44
CA ALA A 405 12.53 -7.24 -31.29
C ALA A 405 11.64 -8.46 -31.58
N ALA A 406 12.23 -9.65 -31.76
CA ALA A 406 11.49 -10.90 -31.93
C ALA A 406 10.69 -11.24 -30.66
N SER A 407 11.31 -11.18 -29.48
CA SER A 407 10.63 -11.44 -28.19
C SER A 407 9.47 -10.47 -27.95
N VAL A 408 9.66 -9.17 -28.21
CA VAL A 408 8.57 -8.18 -28.11
C VAL A 408 7.43 -8.49 -29.08
N SER A 409 7.73 -8.95 -30.30
CA SER A 409 6.71 -9.33 -31.28
C SER A 409 5.88 -10.52 -30.82
N LEU A 410 6.53 -11.52 -30.22
CA LEU A 410 5.86 -12.69 -29.66
C LEU A 410 4.97 -12.31 -28.46
N ALA A 411 5.45 -11.41 -27.59
CA ALA A 411 4.64 -10.87 -26.49
C ALA A 411 3.35 -10.19 -26.99
N MET A 412 3.47 -9.35 -28.03
CA MET A 412 2.32 -8.67 -28.64
C MET A 412 1.35 -9.67 -29.30
N ALA A 413 1.86 -10.64 -30.06
CA ALA A 413 1.02 -11.67 -30.68
C ALA A 413 0.21 -12.48 -29.65
N ARG A 414 0.82 -12.85 -28.53
CA ARG A 414 0.12 -13.51 -27.41
C ARG A 414 -0.97 -12.63 -26.79
N GLN A 415 -0.70 -11.33 -26.63
CA GLN A 415 -1.73 -10.40 -26.16
C GLN A 415 -2.91 -10.28 -27.13
N GLU A 416 -2.67 -10.31 -28.45
CA GLU A 416 -3.75 -10.30 -29.44
C GLU A 416 -4.59 -11.57 -29.42
N GLU A 417 -3.95 -12.75 -29.34
CA GLU A 417 -4.64 -14.03 -29.18
C GLU A 417 -5.54 -13.99 -27.94
N ARG A 418 -5.02 -13.48 -26.83
CA ARG A 418 -5.79 -13.30 -25.59
C ARG A 418 -6.95 -12.35 -25.79
N PHE A 419 -6.74 -11.20 -26.42
CA PHE A 419 -7.80 -10.21 -26.62
C PHE A 419 -8.96 -10.78 -27.46
N LYS A 420 -8.69 -11.67 -28.42
CA LYS A 420 -9.73 -12.38 -29.18
C LYS A 420 -10.57 -13.30 -28.30
N MET A 421 -9.96 -13.99 -27.34
CA MET A 421 -10.66 -14.91 -26.43
C MET A 421 -11.37 -14.19 -25.27
N HIS A 422 -10.73 -13.15 -24.74
CA HIS A 422 -11.17 -12.41 -23.56
C HIS A 422 -11.01 -10.89 -23.77
N PRO A 423 -11.93 -10.23 -24.51
CA PRO A 423 -11.78 -8.81 -24.87
C PRO A 423 -11.72 -7.84 -23.68
N LYS A 424 -12.22 -8.26 -22.51
CA LYS A 424 -12.23 -7.45 -21.27
C LYS A 424 -10.99 -7.67 -20.39
N ILE A 425 -10.11 -8.61 -20.75
CA ILE A 425 -8.97 -9.02 -19.94
C ILE A 425 -7.70 -8.84 -20.78
N THR A 426 -7.10 -7.66 -20.69
CA THR A 426 -5.85 -7.31 -21.39
C THR A 426 -4.68 -7.32 -20.43
N TYR A 427 -3.50 -7.69 -20.93
CA TYR A 427 -2.24 -7.37 -20.26
C TYR A 427 -2.09 -5.85 -20.12
N ASP A 428 -1.13 -5.42 -19.32
CA ASP A 428 -0.72 -4.03 -19.22
C ASP A 428 -0.17 -3.54 -20.58
N THR A 429 -1.07 -3.08 -21.47
CA THR A 429 -0.72 -2.74 -22.86
C THR A 429 0.26 -1.57 -22.95
N TYR A 430 0.32 -0.71 -21.92
CA TYR A 430 1.35 0.32 -21.83
C TYR A 430 2.76 -0.27 -21.78
N ALA A 431 2.97 -1.42 -21.12
CA ALA A 431 4.27 -2.08 -21.03
C ALA A 431 4.69 -2.63 -22.40
N LEU A 432 3.75 -3.24 -23.14
CA LEU A 432 3.96 -3.66 -24.53
C LEU A 432 4.29 -2.47 -25.43
N SER A 433 3.60 -1.34 -25.26
CA SER A 433 3.89 -0.11 -25.98
C SER A 433 5.31 0.40 -25.73
N LEU A 434 5.75 0.45 -24.46
CA LEU A 434 7.12 0.84 -24.11
C LEU A 434 8.15 -0.12 -24.71
N ALA A 435 7.90 -1.43 -24.68
CA ALA A 435 8.80 -2.41 -25.28
C ALA A 435 8.88 -2.28 -26.80
N ALA A 436 7.74 -2.11 -27.47
CA ALA A 436 7.69 -1.84 -28.91
C ALA A 436 8.43 -0.54 -29.27
N ASN A 437 8.30 0.51 -28.44
CA ASN A 437 9.06 1.76 -28.59
C ASN A 437 10.57 1.53 -28.45
N ALA A 438 10.99 0.76 -27.45
CA ALA A 438 12.41 0.45 -27.21
C ALA A 438 13.06 -0.29 -28.40
N VAL A 439 12.29 -1.08 -29.15
CA VAL A 439 12.73 -1.77 -30.38
C VAL A 439 12.30 -1.06 -31.67
N GLN A 440 11.90 0.22 -31.58
CA GLN A 440 11.54 1.10 -32.70
C GLN A 440 10.37 0.61 -33.59
N LYS A 441 9.48 -0.23 -33.04
CA LYS A 441 8.21 -0.61 -33.67
C LYS A 441 7.12 0.40 -33.31
N TRP A 442 7.29 1.65 -33.76
CA TRP A 442 6.47 2.77 -33.27
C TRP A 442 4.98 2.65 -33.60
N ASP A 443 4.62 2.14 -34.78
CA ASP A 443 3.20 2.00 -35.15
C ASP A 443 2.50 0.97 -34.26
N GLU A 444 3.19 -0.12 -33.91
CA GLU A 444 2.73 -1.09 -32.92
C GLU A 444 2.65 -0.48 -31.53
N ALA A 445 3.66 0.31 -31.15
CA ALA A 445 3.66 1.00 -29.87
C ALA A 445 2.47 1.96 -29.71
N ILE A 446 2.08 2.67 -30.79
CA ILE A 446 0.87 3.52 -30.83
C ILE A 446 -0.40 2.68 -30.66
N ARG A 447 -0.47 1.51 -31.30
CA ARG A 447 -1.63 0.59 -31.22
C ARG A 447 -1.88 0.11 -29.78
N PHE A 448 -0.84 -0.16 -29.02
CA PHE A 448 -0.94 -0.60 -27.61
C PHE A 448 -1.04 0.54 -26.59
N SER A 449 -0.95 1.80 -27.01
CA SER A 449 -1.05 2.99 -26.16
C SER A 449 -2.22 3.87 -26.57
N ALA A 450 -3.43 3.40 -26.31
CA ALA A 450 -4.64 4.16 -26.63
C ALA A 450 -4.71 5.47 -25.84
N GLU A 451 -5.11 6.56 -26.51
CA GLU A 451 -5.42 7.82 -25.85
C GLU A 451 -6.76 7.69 -25.13
N THR A 452 -6.84 8.20 -23.90
CA THR A 452 -8.09 8.21 -23.14
C THR A 452 -8.62 9.63 -23.05
N GLN A 453 -9.93 9.83 -23.22
CA GLN A 453 -10.54 11.17 -23.13
C GLN A 453 -10.82 11.57 -21.66
N ARG A 454 -9.84 11.37 -20.76
CA ARG A 454 -9.99 11.71 -19.35
C ARG A 454 -9.87 13.23 -19.16
N ARG A 455 -10.69 13.78 -18.24
CA ARG A 455 -10.76 15.22 -17.97
C ARG A 455 -9.77 15.70 -16.91
N SER A 456 -9.55 14.92 -15.85
CA SER A 456 -8.72 15.31 -14.69
C SER A 456 -7.51 14.39 -14.41
N SER A 457 -7.20 13.44 -15.30
CA SER A 457 -6.03 12.55 -15.11
C SER A 457 -5.33 12.19 -16.42
N VAL A 458 -4.08 11.73 -16.27
CA VAL A 458 -3.26 11.14 -17.33
C VAL A 458 -2.93 9.70 -16.95
N THR A 459 -3.11 8.78 -17.89
CA THR A 459 -2.90 7.33 -17.71
C THR A 459 -1.50 6.88 -18.14
N TYR A 460 -1.07 5.70 -17.68
CA TYR A 460 0.17 5.08 -18.17
C TYR A 460 0.20 4.86 -19.68
N MET A 461 -0.95 4.57 -20.29
CA MET A 461 -1.06 4.41 -21.74
C MET A 461 -0.79 5.74 -22.45
N GLU A 462 -1.36 6.83 -21.95
CA GLU A 462 -1.13 8.18 -22.47
C GLU A 462 0.32 8.62 -22.30
N CYS A 463 0.96 8.34 -21.16
CA CYS A 463 2.39 8.59 -20.98
C CYS A 463 3.26 7.78 -21.95
N ALA A 464 2.95 6.49 -22.13
CA ALA A 464 3.65 5.63 -23.09
C ALA A 464 3.50 6.17 -24.52
N ARG A 465 2.30 6.61 -24.90
CA ARG A 465 2.03 7.21 -26.22
C ARG A 465 2.85 8.48 -26.44
N LEU A 466 2.92 9.36 -25.45
CA LEU A 466 3.72 10.58 -25.52
C LEU A 466 5.19 10.24 -25.80
N LEU A 467 5.75 9.26 -25.09
CA LEU A 467 7.12 8.79 -25.31
C LEU A 467 7.32 8.19 -26.70
N VAL A 468 6.33 7.49 -27.24
CA VAL A 468 6.39 6.95 -28.61
C VAL A 468 6.46 8.07 -29.64
N LEU A 469 5.62 9.10 -29.51
CA LEU A 469 5.59 10.24 -30.43
C LEU A 469 6.93 11.00 -30.42
N VAL A 470 7.49 11.24 -29.23
CA VAL A 470 8.80 11.88 -29.07
C VAL A 470 9.91 11.05 -29.73
N ASN A 471 9.94 9.74 -29.50
CA ASN A 471 10.98 8.86 -30.03
C ASN A 471 10.85 8.61 -31.54
N LYS A 472 9.62 8.58 -32.06
CA LYS A 472 9.33 8.53 -33.51
C LYS A 472 9.72 9.82 -34.22
N GLY A 473 9.86 10.92 -33.49
CA GLY A 473 10.17 12.25 -34.04
C GLY A 473 8.94 13.05 -34.49
N ASP A 474 7.73 12.60 -34.15
CA ASP A 474 6.49 13.34 -34.41
C ASP A 474 6.27 14.44 -33.35
N LYS A 475 7.11 15.47 -33.45
CA LYS A 475 7.18 16.57 -32.49
C LYS A 475 5.86 17.33 -32.37
N ALA A 476 5.19 17.59 -33.49
CA ALA A 476 3.93 18.34 -33.50
C ALA A 476 2.83 17.59 -32.73
N ALA A 477 2.69 16.27 -32.95
CA ALA A 477 1.72 15.48 -32.21
C ALA A 477 2.10 15.34 -30.73
N ALA A 478 3.39 15.14 -30.43
CA ALA A 478 3.89 15.04 -29.06
C ALA A 478 3.64 16.34 -28.27
N GLN A 479 3.96 17.50 -28.86
CA GLN A 479 3.77 18.81 -28.24
C GLN A 479 2.29 19.10 -27.98
N LYS A 480 1.42 18.83 -28.97
CA LYS A 480 -0.03 18.98 -28.83
C LYS A 480 -0.58 18.10 -27.69
N MET A 481 -0.13 16.85 -27.61
CA MET A 481 -0.53 15.93 -26.54
C MET A 481 -0.06 16.41 -25.16
N ALA A 482 1.19 16.86 -25.06
CA ALA A 482 1.75 17.38 -23.81
C ALA A 482 1.04 18.66 -23.34
N GLN A 483 0.71 19.57 -24.25
CA GLN A 483 -0.09 20.76 -23.94
C GLN A 483 -1.52 20.39 -23.48
N ASN A 484 -2.11 19.33 -24.05
CA ASN A 484 -3.39 18.80 -23.57
C ASN A 484 -3.28 18.28 -22.14
N PHE A 485 -2.22 17.53 -21.81
CA PHE A 485 -1.98 17.05 -20.44
C PHE A 485 -1.75 18.20 -19.47
N ALA A 486 -0.92 19.19 -19.84
CA ALA A 486 -0.67 20.39 -19.02
C ALA A 486 -1.96 21.12 -18.65
N ARG A 487 -2.92 21.24 -19.58
CA ARG A 487 -4.25 21.82 -19.29
C ARG A 487 -5.07 20.99 -18.30
N ARG A 488 -4.92 19.67 -18.28
CA ARG A 488 -5.59 18.79 -17.29
C ARG A 488 -4.98 18.95 -15.89
N PHE A 489 -3.73 19.36 -15.79
CA PHE A 489 -3.04 19.64 -14.53
C PHE A 489 -3.35 21.03 -13.95
N GLY A 490 -4.12 21.89 -14.63
CA GLY A 490 -4.41 23.26 -14.20
C GLY A 490 -5.58 23.44 -13.22
N GLY A 491 -6.15 22.34 -12.68
CA GLY A 491 -7.10 22.34 -11.55
C GLY A 491 -6.42 21.84 -10.26
N ASP A 492 -7.14 21.81 -9.12
CA ASP A 492 -6.61 21.29 -7.84
C ASP A 492 -5.82 19.99 -8.07
N LEU A 493 -4.50 20.08 -7.86
CA LEU A 493 -3.51 19.04 -8.21
C LEU A 493 -3.66 17.75 -7.39
N ASP A 494 -4.59 17.73 -6.43
CA ASP A 494 -4.88 16.59 -5.55
C ASP A 494 -5.49 15.38 -6.28
N GLU A 495 -5.98 15.53 -7.53
CA GLU A 495 -6.61 14.45 -8.30
C GLU A 495 -5.69 13.69 -9.26
N VAL A 496 -4.47 14.16 -9.52
CA VAL A 496 -3.53 13.46 -10.41
C VAL A 496 -2.84 12.35 -9.63
N GLN A 497 -3.59 11.28 -9.33
CA GLN A 497 -3.04 9.99 -8.89
C GLN A 497 -2.34 9.31 -10.07
N ILE A 498 -1.23 9.87 -10.50
CA ILE A 498 -0.17 9.07 -11.11
C ILE A 498 0.60 8.50 -9.89
N ARG A 499 1.23 7.33 -10.01
CA ARG A 499 1.87 6.72 -8.84
C ARG A 499 3.19 7.43 -8.50
N ARG A 500 3.40 7.77 -7.22
CA ARG A 500 4.56 8.42 -6.54
C ARG A 500 6.00 8.34 -7.12
N ASP A 501 6.35 7.41 -8.01
CA ASP A 501 7.67 7.33 -8.67
C ASP A 501 7.68 7.84 -10.13
N ILE A 502 6.52 7.94 -10.77
CA ILE A 502 6.36 8.33 -12.19
C ILE A 502 5.77 9.73 -12.33
N ASP A 503 5.31 10.35 -11.24
CA ASP A 503 4.61 11.64 -11.25
C ASP A 503 5.55 12.77 -11.66
N ALA A 504 6.68 12.90 -10.96
CA ALA A 504 7.68 13.91 -11.26
C ALA A 504 8.29 13.68 -12.66
N MET A 505 8.51 12.42 -13.06
CA MET A 505 9.05 12.10 -14.39
C MET A 505 8.04 12.36 -15.51
N THR A 506 6.76 12.04 -15.30
CA THR A 506 5.69 12.28 -16.28
C THR A 506 5.42 13.77 -16.41
N LEU A 507 5.37 14.48 -15.28
CA LEU A 507 5.19 15.93 -15.26
C LEU A 507 6.39 16.63 -15.90
N GLY A 508 7.61 16.24 -15.55
CA GLY A 508 8.84 16.75 -16.16
C GLY A 508 8.88 16.48 -17.67
N LEU A 509 8.55 15.26 -18.09
CA LEU A 509 8.45 14.89 -19.50
C LEU A 509 7.40 15.73 -20.22
N THR A 510 6.19 15.83 -19.65
CA THR A 510 5.10 16.62 -20.23
C THR A 510 5.51 18.08 -20.39
N THR A 511 6.14 18.65 -19.36
CA THR A 511 6.61 20.03 -19.37
C THR A 511 7.68 20.24 -20.46
N ALA A 512 8.69 19.36 -20.52
CA ALA A 512 9.74 19.44 -21.52
C ALA A 512 9.21 19.30 -22.95
N VAL A 513 8.27 18.37 -23.18
CA VAL A 513 7.66 18.16 -24.51
C VAL A 513 6.70 19.28 -24.90
N ALA A 514 5.99 19.88 -23.94
CA ALA A 514 5.09 21.01 -24.22
C ALA A 514 5.87 22.28 -24.58
N ALA A 515 6.96 22.55 -23.86
CA ALA A 515 7.80 23.73 -24.05
C ALA A 515 8.75 23.60 -25.25
N MET A 516 9.33 22.41 -25.47
CA MET A 516 10.36 22.14 -26.48
C MET A 516 11.56 23.10 -26.44
N THR A 517 11.99 23.49 -25.24
CA THR A 517 13.19 24.34 -25.07
C THR A 517 14.37 23.56 -24.48
N PRO A 518 15.62 24.04 -24.70
CA PRO A 518 16.80 23.46 -24.07
C PRO A 518 16.72 23.45 -22.53
N GLU A 519 16.19 24.50 -21.91
CA GLU A 519 16.08 24.63 -20.45
C GLU A 519 15.14 23.59 -19.86
N ALA A 520 13.96 23.40 -20.47
CA ALA A 520 12.99 22.41 -20.03
C ALA A 520 13.53 20.97 -20.21
N THR A 521 14.32 20.74 -21.26
CA THR A 521 14.99 19.45 -21.50
C THR A 521 16.09 19.19 -20.46
N ALA A 522 16.87 20.21 -20.10
CA ALA A 522 17.90 20.11 -19.06
C ALA A 522 17.29 19.81 -17.68
N GLU A 523 16.14 20.40 -17.37
CA GLU A 523 15.43 20.12 -16.12
C GLU A 523 14.90 18.67 -16.07
N LEU A 524 14.34 18.17 -17.18
CA LEU A 524 13.96 16.75 -17.29
C LEU A 524 15.17 15.82 -17.09
N GLU A 525 16.33 16.16 -17.62
CA GLU A 525 17.56 15.39 -17.43
C GLU A 525 18.03 15.39 -15.96
N ARG A 526 17.91 16.54 -15.27
CA ARG A 526 18.19 16.63 -13.83
C ARG A 526 17.24 15.75 -13.02
N LEU A 527 15.95 15.78 -13.31
CA LEU A 527 14.94 14.91 -12.69
C LEU A 527 15.24 13.43 -12.95
N TRP A 528 15.59 13.09 -14.19
CA TRP A 528 16.02 11.74 -14.55
C TRP A 528 17.21 11.29 -13.71
N ALA A 529 18.26 12.10 -13.61
CA ALA A 529 19.46 11.79 -12.83
C ALA A 529 19.15 11.52 -11.35
N GLN A 530 18.18 12.24 -10.76
CA GLN A 530 17.73 12.00 -9.38
C GLN A 530 16.97 10.69 -9.21
N GLN A 531 16.23 10.26 -10.24
CA GLN A 531 15.42 9.05 -10.19
C GLN A 531 16.19 7.77 -10.53
N VAL A 532 17.33 7.87 -11.22
CA VAL A 532 18.12 6.71 -11.67
C VAL A 532 18.46 5.76 -10.51
N GLU A 533 18.84 6.25 -9.33
CA GLU A 533 19.16 5.37 -8.20
C GLU A 533 17.94 4.62 -7.66
N SER A 534 16.76 5.25 -7.64
CA SER A 534 15.50 4.58 -7.30
C SER A 534 15.15 3.50 -8.34
N LEU A 535 15.37 3.79 -9.62
CA LEU A 535 15.10 2.84 -10.71
C LEU A 535 16.06 1.64 -10.71
N ARG A 536 17.30 1.83 -10.24
CA ARG A 536 18.31 0.76 -10.12
C ARG A 536 17.95 -0.32 -9.10
N LYS A 537 17.07 -0.04 -8.14
CA LYS A 537 16.58 -1.06 -7.18
C LYS A 537 15.71 -2.13 -7.82
N ARG A 538 15.09 -1.84 -8.98
CA ARG A 538 14.23 -2.78 -9.73
C ARG A 538 14.63 -2.79 -11.21
N PRO A 539 15.85 -3.22 -11.52
CA PRO A 539 16.47 -2.96 -12.80
C PRO A 539 15.74 -3.71 -13.92
N LEU A 540 15.25 -4.93 -13.70
CA LEU A 540 14.50 -5.67 -14.71
C LEU A 540 13.18 -4.96 -15.07
N GLN A 541 12.38 -4.61 -14.06
CA GLN A 541 11.08 -3.96 -14.24
C GLN A 541 11.20 -2.56 -14.86
N ASN A 542 12.29 -1.85 -14.57
CA ASN A 542 12.51 -0.48 -15.04
C ASN A 542 13.33 -0.39 -16.34
N TYR A 543 13.98 -1.48 -16.79
CA TYR A 543 14.96 -1.43 -17.87
C TYR A 543 14.38 -0.85 -19.17
N ILE A 544 13.23 -1.37 -19.60
CA ILE A 544 12.57 -0.95 -20.86
C ILE A 544 12.14 0.52 -20.77
N PHE A 545 11.53 0.92 -19.66
CA PHE A 545 11.16 2.32 -19.43
C PHE A 545 12.38 3.24 -19.47
N ALA A 546 13.47 2.87 -18.78
CA ALA A 546 14.70 3.63 -18.75
C ALA A 546 15.30 3.81 -20.16
N ARG A 547 15.31 2.75 -20.96
CA ARG A 547 15.74 2.81 -22.36
C ARG A 547 14.91 3.77 -23.20
N VAL A 548 13.59 3.73 -23.04
CA VAL A 548 12.66 4.62 -23.75
C VAL A 548 12.84 6.08 -23.32
N MET A 549 12.98 6.34 -22.02
CA MET A 549 13.20 7.70 -21.48
C MET A 549 14.52 8.31 -21.97
N VAL A 550 15.61 7.54 -21.95
CA VAL A 550 16.92 8.00 -22.45
C VAL A 550 16.84 8.35 -23.94
N ALA A 551 16.14 7.54 -24.75
CA ALA A 551 15.88 7.86 -26.15
C ALA A 551 15.06 9.14 -26.32
N ALA A 552 14.07 9.37 -25.44
CA ALA A 552 13.20 10.55 -25.51
C ALA A 552 13.97 11.83 -25.17
N ILE A 553 14.77 11.82 -24.10
CA ILE A 553 15.64 12.94 -23.74
C ILE A 553 16.63 13.24 -24.88
N ALA A 554 17.23 12.21 -25.48
CA ALA A 554 18.12 12.38 -26.63
C ALA A 554 17.41 12.96 -27.87
N SER A 555 16.16 12.56 -28.13
CA SER A 555 15.34 13.11 -29.22
C SER A 555 15.02 14.60 -29.01
N LEU A 556 14.66 14.99 -27.77
CA LEU A 556 14.38 16.39 -27.41
C LEU A 556 15.63 17.27 -27.57
N LYS A 557 16.81 16.78 -27.17
CA LYS A 557 18.08 17.51 -27.33
C LYS A 557 18.45 17.80 -28.78
N LYS A 558 18.08 16.93 -29.73
CA LYS A 558 18.35 17.15 -31.17
C LYS A 558 17.43 18.21 -31.79
N GLY A 559 16.45 18.72 -31.03
CA GLY A 559 15.38 19.56 -31.53
C GLY A 559 15.24 20.93 -30.90
N GLY A 560 16.05 21.25 -29.89
CA GLY A 560 16.11 22.55 -29.25
C GLY A 560 17.16 23.47 -29.84
#